data_AF-A0AAD4CTG5-F1
#
_entry.id   AF-A0AAD4CTG5-F1
#
_cell.length_a   1.000
_cell.length_b   1.000
_cell.length_c   1.000
_cell.angle_alpha   90.00
_cell.angle_beta   90.00
_cell.angle_gamma   90.00
#
_symmetry.space_group_name_H-M   'P 1'
#
loop_
_entity.id
_entity.type
_entity.pdbx_description
1 polymer ?
#
loop_
_entity_poly.entity_id
_entity_poly.type
_entity_poly.pdbx_seq_one_letter_code
_entity_poly.pdbx_strand_id
1 'polypeptide(L)'
;MEWSVNPERNVKHPFIKLAVTDICPEDVASFFRLQREPPLLHRVLLEVDKQELPGHLVSLLADYELACGYGFENEALVRPCLDAILLTTLATHKRQQLDLLGEDPASYESGSIKSLDFQFEKHIKLAWTYNKEKYIVTGTMDYSLWYGCPPVRECNLVVIEAKSLSESGRCEALAYMAMLLHARKFAGRSDTVMHGIATNGNRWEFVRIDAQSQMR
;
A
#
# COMPACT_ATOMS: atom_id res chain seq x y z
N MET A 1 33.59 47.08 -22.25
CA MET A 1 32.50 46.26 -22.81
C MET A 1 32.03 45.37 -21.67
N GLU A 2 31.19 45.94 -20.79
CA GLU A 2 30.69 45.26 -19.59
C GLU A 2 29.47 44.42 -19.97
N TRP A 3 29.55 43.12 -19.68
CA TRP A 3 28.42 42.21 -19.77
C TRP A 3 27.55 42.41 -18.52
N SER A 4 26.51 43.24 -18.63
CA SER A 4 25.43 43.27 -17.65
C SER A 4 24.59 41.99 -17.80
N VAL A 5 24.85 41.00 -16.93
CA VAL A 5 23.97 39.84 -16.77
C VAL A 5 22.70 40.33 -16.07
N ASN A 6 21.61 40.37 -16.82
CA ASN A 6 20.28 40.71 -16.34
C ASN A 6 19.84 39.69 -15.26
N PRO A 7 19.65 40.07 -13.98
CA PRO A 7 19.36 39.13 -12.90
C PRO A 7 17.85 38.90 -12.76
N GLU A 8 17.13 38.74 -13.86
CA GLU A 8 15.70 38.43 -13.84
C GLU A 8 15.37 37.32 -14.83
N ARG A 9 15.43 36.08 -14.31
CA ARG A 9 14.47 34.98 -14.56
C ARG A 9 14.99 33.71 -13.88
N ASN A 10 15.12 33.75 -12.55
CA ASN A 10 15.11 32.54 -11.76
C ASN A 10 13.68 32.32 -11.24
N VAL A 11 12.75 32.04 -12.17
CA VAL A 11 11.42 31.55 -11.78
C VAL A 11 11.63 30.13 -11.31
N LYS A 12 11.97 29.97 -10.03
CA LYS A 12 11.80 28.71 -9.32
C LYS A 12 10.31 28.41 -9.40
N HIS A 13 9.84 27.65 -10.39
CA HIS A 13 8.48 27.12 -10.38
C HIS A 13 8.35 26.32 -9.08
N PRO A 14 7.65 26.82 -8.05
CA PRO A 14 7.59 26.14 -6.78
C PRO A 14 6.78 24.87 -7.00
N PHE A 15 7.27 23.75 -6.47
CA PHE A 15 6.47 22.55 -6.51
C PHE A 15 5.15 22.78 -5.75
N ILE A 16 4.03 22.44 -6.38
CA ILE A 16 2.70 22.48 -5.77
C ILE A 16 2.59 21.30 -4.80
N LYS A 17 2.24 21.55 -3.55
CA LYS A 17 1.96 20.46 -2.60
C LYS A 17 0.58 19.89 -2.90
N LEU A 18 0.48 18.56 -2.98
CA LEU A 18 -0.76 17.85 -3.24
C LEU A 18 -0.83 16.62 -2.34
N ALA A 19 -1.86 16.51 -1.50
CA ALA A 19 -2.07 15.28 -0.74
C ALA A 19 -2.65 14.19 -1.67
N VAL A 20 -2.34 12.93 -1.39
CA VAL A 20 -2.94 11.79 -2.12
C VAL A 20 -4.47 11.83 -2.05
N THR A 21 -5.02 12.19 -0.88
CA THR A 21 -6.46 12.33 -0.63
C THR A 21 -7.10 13.49 -1.38
N ASP A 22 -6.31 14.43 -1.91
CA ASP A 22 -6.81 15.58 -2.68
C ASP A 22 -6.85 15.31 -4.19
N ILE A 23 -6.37 14.15 -4.64
CA ILE A 23 -6.41 13.75 -6.06
C ILE A 23 -7.82 13.22 -6.36
N CYS A 24 -8.47 13.79 -7.38
CA CYS A 24 -9.79 13.34 -7.81
C CYS A 24 -9.72 11.83 -8.20
N PRO A 25 -10.62 10.96 -7.68
CA PRO A 25 -10.57 9.52 -7.95
C PRO A 25 -10.50 9.17 -9.44
N GLU A 26 -11.23 9.92 -10.28
CA GLU A 26 -11.29 9.76 -11.73
C GLU A 26 -9.96 10.12 -12.41
N ASP A 27 -9.18 11.01 -11.79
CA ASP A 27 -7.91 11.50 -12.31
C ASP A 27 -6.73 10.61 -11.92
N VAL A 28 -6.83 9.78 -10.87
CA VAL A 28 -5.70 8.97 -10.35
C VAL A 28 -4.98 8.20 -11.45
N ALA A 29 -5.72 7.52 -12.33
CA ALA A 29 -5.12 6.75 -13.41
C ALA A 29 -4.36 7.65 -14.40
N SER A 30 -4.93 8.78 -14.79
CA SER A 30 -4.28 9.71 -15.71
C SER A 30 -3.08 10.43 -15.07
N PHE A 31 -3.23 10.84 -13.80
CA PHE A 31 -2.23 11.53 -13.00
C PHE A 31 -0.97 10.68 -12.87
N PHE A 32 -1.13 9.40 -12.53
CA PHE A 32 -0.04 8.45 -12.35
C PHE A 32 0.34 7.66 -13.61
N ARG A 33 -0.28 7.95 -14.76
CA ARG A 33 -0.05 7.27 -16.05
C ARG A 33 -0.26 5.75 -15.95
N LEU A 34 -1.28 5.35 -15.18
CA LEU A 34 -1.72 3.97 -15.06
C LEU A 34 -2.66 3.63 -16.22
N GLN A 35 -2.55 2.40 -16.71
CA GLN A 35 -3.40 1.89 -17.78
C GLN A 35 -4.34 0.85 -17.21
N ARG A 36 -5.62 0.90 -17.58
CA ARG A 36 -6.59 -0.14 -17.19
C ARG A 36 -6.37 -1.34 -18.08
N GLU A 37 -6.13 -2.49 -17.47
CA GLU A 37 -6.29 -3.73 -18.20
C GLU A 37 -7.76 -3.95 -18.58
N PRO A 38 -8.05 -4.62 -19.71
CA PRO A 38 -9.39 -5.09 -19.99
C PRO A 38 -9.89 -5.93 -18.80
N PRO A 39 -11.19 -5.86 -18.45
CA PRO A 39 -11.73 -6.68 -17.37
C PRO A 39 -11.57 -8.15 -17.75
N LEU A 40 -10.52 -8.79 -17.23
CA LEU A 40 -10.45 -10.23 -17.15
C LEU A 40 -11.46 -10.68 -16.10
N LEU A 41 -12.01 -11.89 -16.26
CA LEU A 41 -12.83 -12.53 -15.23
C LEU A 41 -12.16 -12.32 -13.86
N HIS A 42 -12.89 -11.70 -12.93
CA HIS A 42 -12.48 -11.56 -11.54
C HIS A 42 -11.83 -12.86 -11.10
N ARG A 43 -10.61 -12.80 -10.56
CA ARG A 43 -9.96 -13.99 -10.01
C ARG A 43 -10.82 -14.44 -8.83
N VAL A 44 -11.68 -15.42 -9.06
CA VAL A 44 -12.48 -16.03 -7.99
C VAL A 44 -11.51 -16.76 -7.09
N LEU A 45 -11.44 -16.35 -5.82
CA LEU A 45 -10.72 -17.11 -4.80
C LEU A 45 -11.38 -18.49 -4.71
N LEU A 46 -10.59 -19.53 -4.98
CA LEU A 46 -11.05 -20.91 -4.87
C LEU A 46 -11.10 -21.29 -3.38
N GLU A 47 -11.84 -22.34 -3.03
CA GLU A 47 -11.83 -22.86 -1.64
C GLU A 47 -10.42 -23.21 -1.16
N VAL A 48 -9.53 -23.64 -2.07
CA VAL A 48 -8.12 -23.93 -1.77
C VAL A 48 -7.30 -22.67 -1.41
N ASP A 49 -7.76 -21.49 -1.86
CA ASP A 49 -7.11 -20.21 -1.53
C ASP A 49 -7.56 -19.68 -0.14
N LYS A 50 -8.57 -20.31 0.48
CA LYS A 50 -9.06 -19.91 1.80
C LYS A 50 -8.22 -20.57 2.88
N GLN A 51 -7.83 -19.78 3.86
CA GLN A 51 -7.16 -20.25 5.06
C GLN A 51 -8.12 -20.14 6.24
N GLU A 52 -8.19 -21.18 7.06
CA GLU A 52 -8.92 -21.12 8.32
C GLU A 52 -8.27 -20.08 9.24
N LEU A 53 -9.11 -19.23 9.84
CA LEU A 53 -8.64 -18.27 10.82
C LEU A 53 -8.17 -19.02 12.07
N PRO A 54 -7.01 -18.65 12.65
CA PRO A 54 -6.59 -19.22 13.93
C PRO A 54 -7.67 -19.02 15.00
N GLY A 55 -7.95 -20.05 15.81
CA GLY A 55 -9.04 -19.99 16.79
C GLY A 55 -8.98 -18.78 17.74
N HIS A 56 -7.78 -18.34 18.12
CA HIS A 56 -7.59 -17.15 18.95
C HIS A 56 -8.01 -15.85 18.25
N LEU A 57 -7.84 -15.76 16.93
CA LEU A 57 -8.30 -14.60 16.15
C LEU A 57 -9.83 -14.60 16.06
N VAL A 58 -10.46 -15.77 15.88
CA VAL A 58 -11.92 -15.90 15.90
C VAL A 58 -12.49 -15.42 17.23
N SER A 59 -11.92 -15.88 18.35
CA SER A 59 -12.32 -15.44 19.69
C SER A 59 -12.14 -13.93 19.88
N LEU A 60 -10.99 -13.37 19.47
CA LEU A 60 -10.70 -11.95 19.60
C LEU A 60 -11.68 -11.07 18.81
N LEU A 61 -12.00 -11.45 17.56
CA LEU A 61 -12.97 -10.72 16.74
C LEU A 61 -14.39 -10.83 17.31
N ALA A 62 -14.76 -11.97 17.88
CA ALA A 62 -16.04 -12.13 18.58
C ALA A 62 -16.11 -11.27 19.85
N ASP A 63 -15.02 -11.14 20.61
CA ASP A 63 -14.94 -10.26 21.78
C ASP A 63 -15.10 -8.78 21.38
N TYR A 64 -14.52 -8.37 20.25
CA TYR A 64 -14.70 -7.02 19.68
C TYR A 64 -16.17 -6.75 19.34
N GLU A 65 -16.83 -7.68 18.65
CA GLU A 65 -18.26 -7.58 18.33
C GLU A 65 -19.13 -7.54 19.59
N LEU A 66 -18.83 -8.37 20.59
CA LEU A 66 -19.55 -8.40 21.87
C LEU A 66 -19.38 -7.09 22.66
N ALA A 67 -18.18 -6.50 22.66
CA ALA A 67 -17.86 -5.30 23.43
C ALA A 67 -18.38 -4.01 22.78
N CYS A 68 -18.39 -3.95 21.44
CA CYS A 68 -18.72 -2.74 20.69
C CYS A 68 -20.13 -2.77 20.06
N GLY A 69 -20.84 -3.90 20.16
CA GLY A 69 -22.13 -4.10 19.52
C GLY A 69 -22.00 -4.64 18.09
N TYR A 70 -23.10 -5.17 17.57
CA TYR A 70 -23.17 -5.75 16.23
C TYR A 70 -22.93 -4.69 15.15
N GLY A 71 -22.01 -4.99 14.22
CA GLY A 71 -21.79 -4.23 12.99
C GLY A 71 -20.54 -3.35 13.00
N PHE A 72 -19.70 -3.49 11.97
CA PHE A 72 -18.55 -2.61 11.69
C PHE A 72 -18.96 -1.20 11.22
N GLU A 73 -20.14 -0.71 11.60
CA GLU A 73 -20.51 0.70 11.41
C GLU A 73 -19.73 1.61 12.37
N ASN A 74 -19.16 1.03 13.43
CA ASN A 74 -18.18 1.70 14.26
C ASN A 74 -16.84 1.79 13.51
N GLU A 75 -16.62 2.91 12.81
CA GLU A 75 -15.36 3.22 12.11
C GLU A 75 -14.15 3.03 13.04
N ALA A 76 -14.28 3.35 14.34
CA ALA A 76 -13.20 3.16 15.31
C ALA A 76 -12.86 1.69 15.60
N LEU A 77 -13.75 0.74 15.29
CA LEU A 77 -13.51 -0.70 15.43
C LEU A 77 -12.80 -1.31 14.23
N VAL A 78 -12.85 -0.65 13.06
CA VAL A 78 -12.23 -1.17 11.83
C VAL A 78 -10.73 -1.34 12.05
N ARG A 79 -10.04 -0.31 12.55
CA ARG A 79 -8.60 -0.34 12.79
C ARG A 79 -8.13 -1.47 13.73
N PRO A 80 -8.68 -1.64 14.96
CA PRO A 80 -8.36 -2.79 15.81
C PRO A 80 -8.58 -4.15 15.14
N CYS A 81 -9.66 -4.31 14.37
CA CYS A 81 -9.93 -5.53 13.62
C CYS A 81 -8.86 -5.76 12.53
N LEU A 82 -8.49 -4.73 11.78
CA LEU A 82 -7.45 -4.81 10.76
C LEU A 82 -6.09 -5.14 11.39
N ASP A 83 -5.72 -4.50 12.50
CA ASP A 83 -4.50 -4.81 13.26
C ASP A 83 -4.45 -6.30 13.63
N ALA A 84 -5.54 -6.81 14.22
CA ALA A 84 -5.65 -8.21 14.62
C ALA A 84 -5.49 -9.16 13.42
N ILE A 85 -6.19 -8.89 12.31
CA ILE A 85 -6.15 -9.73 11.11
C ILE A 85 -4.76 -9.71 10.46
N LEU A 86 -4.20 -8.52 10.20
CA LEU A 86 -2.94 -8.35 9.49
C LEU A 86 -1.77 -8.94 10.29
N LEU A 87 -1.67 -8.58 11.58
CA LEU A 87 -0.59 -9.05 12.44
C LEU A 87 -0.67 -10.55 12.71
N THR A 88 -1.86 -11.08 12.97
CA THR A 88 -2.04 -12.52 13.20
C THR A 88 -1.74 -13.33 11.95
N THR A 89 -2.15 -12.85 10.78
CA THR A 89 -1.88 -13.51 9.49
C THR A 89 -0.37 -13.58 9.23
N LEU A 90 0.34 -12.46 9.35
CA LEU A 90 1.79 -12.43 9.14
C LEU A 90 2.54 -13.27 10.19
N ALA A 91 2.16 -13.17 11.47
CA ALA A 91 2.78 -13.94 12.53
C ALA A 91 2.58 -15.45 12.34
N THR A 92 1.39 -15.87 11.91
CA THR A 92 1.08 -17.28 11.63
C THR A 92 1.94 -17.81 10.49
N HIS A 93 2.02 -17.07 9.37
CA HIS A 93 2.86 -17.47 8.24
C HIS A 93 4.34 -17.51 8.62
N LYS A 94 4.82 -16.51 9.39
CA LYS A 94 6.20 -16.51 9.90
C LYS A 94 6.50 -17.75 10.73
N ARG A 95 5.64 -18.10 11.70
CA ARG A 95 5.83 -19.30 12.54
C ARG A 95 5.86 -20.57 11.70
N GLN A 96 4.89 -20.75 10.81
CA GLN A 96 4.83 -21.94 9.95
C GLN A 96 6.09 -22.13 9.09
N GLN A 97 6.59 -21.06 8.48
CA GLN A 97 7.80 -21.12 7.67
C GLN A 97 9.05 -21.36 8.52
N LEU A 98 9.14 -20.77 9.71
CA LEU A 98 10.24 -21.02 10.66
C LEU A 98 10.28 -22.49 11.09
N ASP A 99 9.11 -23.05 11.42
CA ASP A 99 8.99 -24.45 11.83
C ASP A 99 9.38 -25.41 10.69
N LEU A 100 9.02 -25.07 9.45
CA LEU A 100 9.33 -25.88 8.26
C LEU A 100 10.82 -25.84 7.87
N LEU A 101 11.47 -24.68 7.99
CA LEU A 101 12.84 -24.50 7.52
C LEU A 101 13.89 -24.80 8.60
N GLY A 102 13.49 -24.97 9.86
CA GLY A 102 14.42 -25.17 10.98
C GLY A 102 15.42 -24.02 11.13
N GLU A 103 15.08 -22.84 10.62
CA GLU A 103 15.98 -21.70 10.58
C GLU A 103 16.12 -21.05 11.96
N ASP A 104 17.34 -20.63 12.29
CA ASP A 104 17.59 -19.80 13.46
C ASP A 104 16.79 -18.49 13.35
N PRO A 105 15.93 -18.13 14.32
CA PRO A 105 15.18 -16.87 14.32
C PRO A 105 16.05 -15.62 14.19
N ALA A 106 17.38 -15.71 14.38
CA ALA A 106 18.32 -14.61 14.24
C ALA A 106 18.85 -14.37 12.80
N SER A 107 18.69 -15.28 11.84
CA SER A 107 19.23 -15.08 10.48
C SER A 107 18.30 -14.25 9.59
N TYR A 108 18.75 -13.05 9.19
CA TYR A 108 18.05 -12.16 8.26
C TYR A 108 18.58 -12.36 6.84
N GLU A 109 17.99 -13.29 6.09
CA GLU A 109 18.29 -13.46 4.68
C GLU A 109 17.31 -12.69 3.79
N SER A 110 17.82 -12.08 2.71
CA SER A 110 17.01 -11.38 1.72
C SER A 110 16.13 -12.39 0.98
N GLY A 111 14.80 -12.25 1.12
CA GLY A 111 13.83 -13.21 0.60
C GLY A 111 13.29 -14.18 1.65
N SER A 112 13.84 -14.19 2.87
CA SER A 112 13.24 -14.91 4.00
C SER A 112 11.99 -14.17 4.48
N ILE A 113 10.97 -14.93 4.88
CA ILE A 113 9.75 -14.41 5.51
C ILE A 113 10.05 -13.59 6.77
N LYS A 114 11.20 -13.80 7.42
CA LYS A 114 11.63 -13.03 8.59
C LYS A 114 11.85 -11.56 8.26
N SER A 115 12.25 -11.26 7.02
CA SER A 115 12.45 -9.89 6.56
C SER A 115 11.15 -9.11 6.38
N LEU A 116 9.99 -9.78 6.37
CA LEU A 116 8.70 -9.11 6.22
C LEU A 116 8.31 -8.35 7.49
N ASP A 117 7.97 -7.08 7.39
CA ASP A 117 7.41 -6.32 8.50
C ASP A 117 6.28 -5.39 8.05
N PHE A 118 5.18 -5.39 8.80
CA PHE A 118 4.18 -4.34 8.66
C PHE A 118 4.70 -3.06 9.30
N GLN A 119 4.60 -1.95 8.56
CA GLN A 119 4.75 -0.61 9.09
C GLN A 119 3.43 0.13 9.01
N PHE A 120 3.13 0.84 10.09
CA PHE A 120 1.93 1.63 10.27
C PHE A 120 2.21 3.10 10.00
N GLU A 121 1.23 3.81 9.46
CA GLU A 121 1.25 5.27 9.29
C GLU A 121 2.52 5.79 8.61
N LYS A 122 2.96 5.08 7.57
CA LYS A 122 4.21 5.40 6.90
C LYS A 122 4.01 6.60 5.97
N HIS A 123 4.61 7.72 6.35
CA HIS A 123 4.61 8.93 5.52
C HIS A 123 5.48 8.76 4.26
N ILE A 124 4.94 9.16 3.11
CA ILE A 124 5.62 9.15 1.82
C ILE A 124 5.50 10.50 1.13
N LYS A 125 6.55 10.86 0.40
CA LYS A 125 6.63 12.08 -0.40
C LYS A 125 7.35 11.79 -1.71
N LEU A 126 6.77 12.24 -2.82
CA LEU A 126 7.34 12.04 -4.15
C LEU A 126 7.23 13.30 -5.01
N ALA A 127 8.29 13.64 -5.72
CA ALA A 127 8.23 14.66 -6.76
C ALA A 127 7.57 14.08 -8.02
N TRP A 128 6.53 14.75 -8.53
CA TRP A 128 5.76 14.29 -9.68
C TRP A 128 5.58 15.41 -10.71
N THR A 129 5.44 15.06 -11.98
CA THR A 129 5.15 16.02 -13.05
C THR A 129 3.93 15.57 -13.84
N TYR A 130 2.90 16.41 -13.83
CA TYR A 130 1.62 16.16 -14.49
C TYR A 130 1.12 17.45 -15.14
N ASN A 131 0.65 17.37 -16.40
CA ASN A 131 0.20 18.52 -17.18
C ASN A 131 1.15 19.74 -17.18
N LYS A 132 2.46 19.47 -17.27
CA LYS A 132 3.57 20.46 -17.22
C LYS A 132 3.76 21.14 -15.86
N GLU A 133 2.92 20.85 -14.88
CA GLU A 133 3.05 21.31 -13.50
C GLU A 133 3.90 20.32 -12.68
N LYS A 134 4.63 20.86 -11.70
CA LYS A 134 5.48 20.09 -10.80
C LYS A 134 4.83 20.01 -9.43
N TYR A 135 4.63 18.79 -8.94
CA TYR A 135 4.00 18.50 -7.66
C TYR A 135 4.98 17.87 -6.68
N ILE A 136 4.82 18.17 -5.40
CA ILE A 136 5.20 17.26 -4.34
C ILE A 136 3.92 16.56 -3.89
N VAL A 137 3.80 15.29 -4.24
CA VAL A 137 2.71 14.43 -3.78
C VAL A 137 3.08 13.88 -2.41
N THR A 138 2.19 14.01 -1.43
CA THR A 138 2.41 13.53 -0.06
C THR A 138 1.24 12.71 0.45
N GLY A 139 1.50 11.76 1.34
CA GLY A 139 0.44 11.06 2.05
C GLY A 139 1.01 10.16 3.14
N THR A 140 0.11 9.49 3.85
CA THR A 140 0.42 8.55 4.92
C THR A 140 -0.34 7.27 4.62
N MET A 141 0.38 6.17 4.44
CA MET A 141 -0.23 4.86 4.24
C MET A 141 -0.63 4.28 5.60
N ASP A 142 -1.85 3.75 5.72
CA ASP A 142 -2.33 3.16 6.98
C ASP A 142 -1.48 1.95 7.36
N TYR A 143 -1.29 1.03 6.40
CA TYR A 143 -0.39 -0.11 6.53
C TYR A 143 0.42 -0.32 5.26
N SER A 144 1.64 -0.82 5.44
CA SER A 144 2.54 -1.18 4.35
C SER A 144 3.37 -2.39 4.75
N LEU A 145 3.48 -3.38 3.86
CA LEU A 145 4.33 -4.55 4.09
C LEU A 145 5.68 -4.33 3.41
N TRP A 146 6.72 -4.32 4.22
CA TRP A 146 8.10 -4.13 3.80
C TRP A 146 8.86 -5.45 3.84
N TYR A 147 9.87 -5.58 3.01
CA TYR A 147 10.78 -6.73 2.97
C TYR A 147 12.21 -6.31 2.70
N GLY A 148 13.14 -7.25 2.91
CA GLY A 148 14.57 -7.04 2.76
C GLY A 148 15.25 -6.56 4.05
N CYS A 149 16.56 -6.39 3.99
CA CYS A 149 17.38 -6.06 5.14
C CYS A 149 17.68 -4.54 5.17
N PRO A 150 17.65 -3.90 6.35
CA PRO A 150 18.16 -2.52 6.48
C PRO A 150 19.59 -2.40 5.92
N PRO A 151 19.96 -1.27 5.28
CA PRO A 151 19.13 -0.08 5.04
C PRO A 151 18.26 -0.17 3.78
N VAL A 152 18.31 -1.29 3.05
CA VAL A 152 17.71 -1.45 1.71
C VAL A 152 16.40 -2.22 1.82
N ARG A 153 15.41 -1.62 2.49
CA ARG A 153 14.05 -2.18 2.56
C ARG A 153 13.21 -1.71 1.38
N GLU A 154 12.32 -2.60 0.95
CA GLU A 154 11.41 -2.39 -0.17
C GLU A 154 9.98 -2.62 0.29
N CYS A 155 9.02 -1.97 -0.37
CA CYS A 155 7.59 -2.16 -0.15
C CYS A 155 6.96 -2.64 -1.45
N ASN A 156 6.05 -3.62 -1.37
CA ASN A 156 5.25 -4.10 -2.49
C ASN A 156 3.77 -4.30 -2.15
N LEU A 157 3.35 -4.11 -0.89
CA LEU A 157 1.94 -4.15 -0.49
C LEU A 157 1.58 -2.92 0.35
N VAL A 158 0.48 -2.27 -0.01
CA VAL A 158 -0.16 -1.19 0.75
C VAL A 158 -1.55 -1.64 1.16
N VAL A 159 -1.99 -1.32 2.38
CA VAL A 159 -3.37 -1.51 2.83
C VAL A 159 -3.91 -0.17 3.26
N ILE A 160 -5.07 0.19 2.73
CA ILE A 160 -5.80 1.42 3.02
C ILE A 160 -7.06 1.06 3.80
N GLU A 161 -7.21 1.71 4.96
CA GLU A 161 -8.42 1.69 5.75
C GLU A 161 -9.43 2.66 5.11
N ALA A 162 -10.32 2.11 4.31
CA ALA A 162 -11.31 2.87 3.59
C ALA A 162 -12.49 3.20 4.52
N LYS A 163 -12.76 4.50 4.71
CA LYS A 163 -13.94 4.98 5.45
C LYS A 163 -15.26 4.54 4.84
N SER A 164 -15.27 4.34 3.52
CA SER A 164 -16.37 3.74 2.77
C SER A 164 -15.80 2.98 1.59
N LEU A 165 -16.49 1.95 1.12
CA LEU A 165 -16.12 1.19 -0.09
C LEU A 165 -16.50 1.93 -1.38
N SER A 166 -16.51 3.26 -1.34
CA SER A 166 -16.57 4.07 -2.55
C SER A 166 -15.26 3.96 -3.32
N GLU A 167 -15.22 4.48 -4.55
CA GLU A 167 -14.00 4.48 -5.38
C GLU A 167 -12.79 5.15 -4.69
N SER A 168 -13.00 5.96 -3.63
CA SER A 168 -11.95 6.67 -2.90
C SER A 168 -10.87 5.75 -2.35
N GLY A 169 -11.22 4.70 -1.60
CA GLY A 169 -10.23 3.83 -0.95
C GLY A 169 -9.33 3.09 -1.95
N ARG A 170 -9.94 2.61 -3.05
CA ARG A 170 -9.20 2.00 -4.17
C ARG A 170 -8.28 3.00 -4.86
N CYS A 171 -8.78 4.20 -5.14
CA CYS A 171 -8.00 5.24 -5.80
C CYS A 171 -6.82 5.70 -4.93
N GLU A 172 -6.99 5.80 -3.62
CA GLU A 172 -5.89 6.06 -2.68
C GLU A 172 -4.86 4.93 -2.69
N ALA A 173 -5.29 3.66 -2.64
CA ALA A 173 -4.39 2.52 -2.75
C ALA A 173 -3.57 2.57 -4.05
N LEU A 174 -4.24 2.80 -5.19
CA LEU A 174 -3.58 2.93 -6.50
C LEU A 174 -2.58 4.09 -6.55
N ALA A 175 -2.91 5.23 -5.94
CA ALA A 175 -2.02 6.39 -5.87
C ALA A 175 -0.74 6.06 -5.08
N TYR A 176 -0.86 5.49 -3.88
CA TYR A 176 0.30 5.08 -3.08
C TYR A 176 1.13 4.00 -3.79
N MET A 177 0.49 3.00 -4.37
CA MET A 177 1.15 1.97 -5.16
C MET A 177 1.92 2.57 -6.34
N ALA A 178 1.33 3.53 -7.06
CA ALA A 178 1.98 4.19 -8.19
C ALA A 178 3.19 5.04 -7.76
N MET A 179 3.10 5.73 -6.62
CA MET A 179 4.24 6.45 -6.04
C MET A 179 5.39 5.51 -5.70
N LEU A 180 5.11 4.38 -5.06
CA LEU A 180 6.11 3.35 -4.75
C LEU A 180 6.68 2.70 -6.01
N LEU A 181 5.83 2.33 -6.97
CA LEU A 181 6.23 1.82 -8.28
C LEU A 181 7.23 2.74 -8.96
N HIS A 182 6.94 4.04 -8.99
CA HIS A 182 7.83 5.04 -9.57
C HIS A 182 9.18 5.09 -8.85
N ALA A 183 9.17 5.12 -7.51
CA ALA A 183 10.40 5.11 -6.72
C ALA A 183 11.24 3.84 -6.98
N ARG A 184 10.59 2.68 -7.08
CA ARG A 184 11.25 1.39 -7.41
C ARG A 184 11.86 1.39 -8.81
N LYS A 185 11.11 1.88 -9.81
CA LYS A 185 11.61 2.04 -11.19
C LYS A 185 12.80 2.99 -11.25
N PHE A 186 12.73 4.12 -10.56
CA PHE A 186 13.83 5.09 -10.46
C PHE A 186 15.08 4.48 -9.80
N ALA A 187 14.90 3.61 -8.81
CA ALA A 187 15.98 2.88 -8.16
C ALA A 187 16.50 1.66 -8.96
N GLY A 188 15.99 1.40 -10.17
CA GLY A 188 16.44 0.31 -11.03
C GLY A 188 16.05 -1.10 -10.57
N ARG A 189 14.95 -1.24 -9.82
CA ARG A 189 14.47 -2.56 -9.36
C ARG A 189 13.85 -3.34 -10.51
N SER A 190 14.16 -4.64 -10.58
CA SER A 190 13.71 -5.55 -11.65
C SER A 190 12.28 -6.04 -11.45
N ASP A 191 11.91 -6.42 -10.22
CA ASP A 191 10.52 -6.64 -9.84
C ASP A 191 9.92 -5.32 -9.36
N THR A 192 8.82 -4.92 -9.97
CA THR A 192 8.10 -3.69 -9.62
C THR A 192 6.61 -3.91 -9.47
N VAL A 193 6.16 -5.16 -9.35
CA VAL A 193 4.74 -5.43 -9.10
C VAL A 193 4.37 -4.85 -7.73
N MET A 194 3.27 -4.10 -7.71
CA MET A 194 2.67 -3.56 -6.50
C MET A 194 1.32 -4.21 -6.26
N HIS A 195 1.04 -4.51 -5.00
CA HIS A 195 -0.24 -4.99 -4.50
C HIS A 195 -0.86 -3.94 -3.58
N GLY A 196 -2.18 -3.85 -3.60
CA GLY A 196 -2.94 -2.96 -2.75
C GLY A 196 -4.18 -3.64 -2.23
N ILE A 197 -4.58 -3.25 -1.03
CA ILE A 197 -5.85 -3.62 -0.42
C ILE A 197 -6.55 -2.32 -0.02
N ALA A 198 -7.80 -2.16 -0.41
CA ALA A 198 -8.70 -1.17 0.17
C ALA A 198 -9.79 -1.91 0.94
N THR A 199 -9.97 -1.59 2.22
CA THR A 199 -10.89 -2.33 3.09
C THR A 199 -11.52 -1.45 4.15
N ASN A 200 -12.79 -1.70 4.44
CA ASN A 200 -13.49 -1.11 5.59
C ASN A 200 -13.67 -2.15 6.72
N GLY A 201 -12.84 -3.20 6.76
CA GLY A 201 -12.95 -4.32 7.69
C GLY A 201 -13.94 -5.40 7.22
N ASN A 202 -15.06 -5.00 6.63
CA ASN A 202 -16.12 -5.91 6.16
C ASN A 202 -15.91 -6.43 4.73
N ARG A 203 -15.53 -5.55 3.81
CA ARG A 203 -15.20 -5.95 2.44
C ARG A 203 -13.78 -5.55 2.11
N TRP A 204 -13.17 -6.39 1.28
CA TRP A 204 -11.78 -6.29 0.90
C TRP A 204 -11.70 -6.21 -0.62
N GLU A 205 -11.18 -5.10 -1.12
CA GLU A 205 -10.88 -4.92 -2.54
C GLU A 205 -9.37 -5.06 -2.75
N PHE A 206 -8.99 -5.98 -3.64
CA PHE A 206 -7.61 -6.25 -3.98
C PHE A 206 -7.29 -5.62 -5.32
N VAL A 207 -6.23 -4.83 -5.35
CA VAL A 207 -5.74 -4.18 -6.57
C VAL A 207 -4.29 -4.54 -6.82
N ARG A 208 -3.90 -4.56 -8.10
CA ARG A 208 -2.53 -4.85 -8.52
C ARG A 208 -2.09 -3.88 -9.60
N ILE A 209 -0.88 -3.35 -9.49
CA ILE A 209 -0.20 -2.66 -10.58
C ILE A 209 1.00 -3.51 -11.00
N ASP A 210 1.09 -3.84 -12.28
CA ASP A 210 2.22 -4.60 -12.81
C ASP A 210 3.42 -3.72 -13.18
N ALA A 211 4.50 -4.36 -13.65
CA ALA A 211 5.71 -3.67 -14.04
C ALA A 211 5.51 -2.71 -15.23
N GLN A 212 4.47 -2.90 -16.03
CA GLN A 212 4.08 -2.08 -17.18
C GLN A 212 3.10 -0.96 -16.79
N SER A 213 2.90 -0.71 -15.50
CA SER A 213 1.94 0.26 -14.98
C SER A 213 0.48 -0.06 -15.38
N GLN A 214 0.17 -1.33 -15.62
CA GLN A 214 -1.20 -1.79 -15.81
C GLN A 214 -1.85 -2.08 -14.48
N MET A 215 -3.06 -1.54 -14.27
CA MET A 215 -3.84 -1.76 -13.06
C MET A 215 -4.95 -2.79 -13.30
N ARG A 216 -5.09 -3.70 -12.35
CA ARG A 216 -6.18 -4.67 -12.20
C ARG A 216 -6.91 -4.37 -10.90
#